data_AF-G9K9W4-F1
#
_entry.id   AF-G9K9W4-F1
#
_cell.length_a   1.000
_cell.length_b   1.000
_cell.length_c   1.000
_cell.angle_alpha   90.00
_cell.angle_beta   90.00
_cell.angle_gamma   90.00
#
_symmetry.space_group_name_H-M   'P 1'
#
loop_
_entity.id
_entity.type
_entity.pdbx_description
1 polymer ?
#
loop_
_entity_poly.entity_id
_entity_poly.type
_entity_poly.pdbx_seq_one_letter_code
_entity_poly.pdbx_strand_id
1 'polypeptide(L)'
;FSDVPDKEFQNVMTYLTSIPSLQDAGIGFILVIDRRQDKWTSVKASILRIAASFPANLRLVLVLRPTGLLQRTLSDLALKFNRDDFNMKVPVIMLSSVPELHGYIDKSQLTEDLGGTLDYCHTRWLCHRTAIEGFALMVKQTAQMLQSFGTELAETELPNDVPSTTSVLCAHTEKKDKAKEDMKLALDEGRSLLENIREPLGKCGEQSLNQDQLDNQTTVQRLLDQLTETEAAFDEFWAKHEQKLRQCLQLRQFEQDFREVKASLDALAQKIATFTDVGNSRAHAEHLLKDLASFE
;
A
#
# COMPACT_ATOMS: atom_id res chain seq x y z
N PHE A 1 -34.08 -1.95 1.51
CA PHE A 1 -33.58 -2.00 0.12
C PHE A 1 -34.17 -0.90 -0.75
N SER A 2 -35.45 -0.54 -0.57
CA SER A 2 -36.06 0.67 -1.18
C SER A 2 -35.55 1.97 -0.56
N ASP A 3 -35.18 1.95 0.72
CA ASP A 3 -34.88 3.17 1.49
C ASP A 3 -33.41 3.60 1.42
N VAL A 4 -32.56 2.80 0.76
CA VAL A 4 -31.16 3.15 0.48
C VAL A 4 -31.15 4.12 -0.71
N PRO A 5 -30.55 5.31 -0.61
CA PRO A 5 -30.40 6.25 -1.73
C PRO A 5 -29.68 5.63 -2.95
N ASP A 6 -30.03 6.04 -4.16
CA ASP A 6 -29.47 5.48 -5.41
C ASP A 6 -27.95 5.60 -5.51
N LYS A 7 -27.40 6.72 -5.06
CA LYS A 7 -25.95 6.92 -5.04
C LYS A 7 -25.25 5.93 -4.11
N GLU A 8 -25.79 5.69 -2.92
CA GLU A 8 -25.21 4.76 -1.96
C GLU A 8 -25.29 3.33 -2.45
N PHE A 9 -26.43 2.95 -3.05
CA PHE A 9 -26.59 1.65 -3.69
C PHE A 9 -25.56 1.44 -4.81
N GLN A 10 -25.40 2.44 -5.69
CA GLN A 10 -24.41 2.39 -6.77
C GLN A 10 -23.00 2.24 -6.23
N ASN A 11 -22.64 2.99 -5.18
CA ASN A 11 -21.33 2.92 -4.55
C ASN A 11 -21.05 1.51 -4.00
N VAL A 12 -22.01 0.93 -3.28
CA VAL A 12 -21.88 -0.43 -2.73
C VAL A 12 -21.75 -1.46 -3.84
N MET A 13 -22.57 -1.40 -4.89
CA MET A 13 -22.49 -2.36 -6.00
C MET A 13 -21.17 -2.22 -6.76
N THR A 14 -20.71 -0.99 -6.98
CA THR A 14 -19.41 -0.72 -7.63
C THR A 14 -18.26 -1.27 -6.79
N TYR A 15 -18.31 -1.07 -5.48
CA TYR A 15 -17.32 -1.62 -4.55
C TYR A 15 -17.32 -3.15 -4.56
N LEU A 16 -18.48 -3.79 -4.36
CA LEU A 16 -18.56 -5.25 -4.29
C LEU A 16 -18.13 -5.92 -5.59
N THR A 17 -18.43 -5.31 -6.73
CA THR A 17 -18.01 -5.83 -8.05
C THR A 17 -16.56 -5.55 -8.39
N SER A 18 -15.87 -4.68 -7.65
CA SER A 18 -14.43 -4.45 -7.80
C SER A 18 -13.56 -5.35 -6.93
N ILE A 19 -14.15 -6.13 -6.02
CA ILE A 19 -13.41 -7.03 -5.12
C ILE A 19 -12.81 -8.23 -5.87
N PRO A 20 -13.56 -8.95 -6.74
CA PRO A 20 -13.00 -10.08 -7.47
C PRO A 20 -11.86 -9.65 -8.38
N SER A 21 -10.98 -10.60 -8.71
CA SER A 21 -9.91 -10.36 -9.68
C SER A 21 -10.50 -9.96 -11.04
N LEU A 22 -9.71 -9.27 -11.87
CA LEU A 22 -10.14 -8.90 -13.23
C LEU A 22 -10.52 -10.14 -14.07
N GLN A 23 -9.86 -11.28 -13.81
CA GLN A 23 -10.16 -12.55 -14.47
C GLN A 23 -11.55 -13.05 -14.06
N ASP A 24 -11.86 -13.07 -12.76
CA ASP A 24 -13.14 -13.55 -12.25
C ASP A 24 -14.29 -12.60 -12.59
N ALA A 25 -14.05 -11.29 -12.50
CA ALA A 25 -15.01 -10.27 -12.94
C ALA A 25 -15.32 -10.39 -14.44
N GLY A 26 -14.36 -10.84 -15.25
CA GLY A 26 -14.52 -11.13 -16.67
C GLY A 26 -15.41 -12.35 -16.94
N ILE A 27 -15.43 -13.34 -16.03
CA ILE A 27 -16.44 -14.41 -16.07
C ILE A 27 -17.80 -13.76 -15.87
N GLY A 28 -18.01 -13.03 -14.79
CA GLY A 28 -19.23 -12.29 -14.52
C GLY A 28 -20.04 -12.85 -13.37
N PHE A 29 -21.08 -12.12 -12.99
CA PHE A 29 -21.75 -12.25 -11.70
C PHE A 29 -23.04 -13.04 -11.80
N ILE A 30 -23.32 -13.83 -10.76
CA ILE A 30 -24.64 -14.40 -10.49
C ILE A 30 -25.16 -13.72 -9.23
N LEU A 31 -26.37 -13.17 -9.29
CA LEU A 31 -27.01 -12.55 -8.15
C LEU A 31 -28.11 -13.44 -7.59
N VAL A 32 -28.06 -13.70 -6.29
CA VAL A 32 -29.17 -14.30 -5.55
C VAL A 32 -29.89 -13.20 -4.79
N ILE A 33 -31.18 -13.03 -5.07
CA ILE A 33 -32.05 -12.07 -4.38
C ILE A 33 -33.03 -12.85 -3.52
N ASP A 34 -32.82 -12.86 -2.21
CA ASP A 34 -33.75 -13.45 -1.26
C ASP A 34 -34.85 -12.46 -0.86
N ARG A 35 -36.10 -12.79 -1.20
CA ARG A 35 -37.30 -12.02 -0.90
C ARG A 35 -38.41 -12.90 -0.32
N ARG A 36 -38.09 -14.06 0.26
CA ARG A 36 -39.08 -15.02 0.78
C ARG A 36 -40.05 -14.41 1.79
N GLN A 37 -39.59 -13.45 2.59
CA GLN A 37 -40.36 -12.77 3.65
C GLN A 37 -40.93 -11.41 3.23
N ASP A 38 -40.78 -11.04 1.96
CA ASP A 38 -41.14 -9.71 1.44
C ASP A 38 -42.45 -9.72 0.64
N LYS A 39 -42.88 -8.55 0.15
CA LYS A 39 -43.97 -8.40 -0.81
C LYS A 39 -43.47 -8.53 -2.25
N TRP A 40 -44.36 -8.95 -3.16
CA TRP A 40 -44.08 -8.98 -4.61
C TRP A 40 -43.62 -7.64 -5.20
N THR A 41 -44.09 -6.52 -4.65
CA THR A 41 -43.63 -5.18 -5.03
C THR A 41 -42.14 -4.98 -4.74
N SER A 42 -41.63 -5.53 -3.64
CA SER A 42 -40.21 -5.48 -3.27
C SER A 42 -39.35 -6.30 -4.21
N VAL A 43 -39.86 -7.45 -4.69
CA VAL A 43 -39.20 -8.26 -5.72
C VAL A 43 -39.03 -7.45 -7.01
N LYS A 44 -40.12 -6.89 -7.54
CA LYS A 44 -40.10 -6.08 -8.77
C LYS A 44 -39.16 -4.88 -8.65
N ALA A 45 -39.22 -4.16 -7.53
CA ALA A 45 -38.34 -3.02 -7.28
C ALA A 45 -36.86 -3.41 -7.23
N SER A 46 -36.52 -4.54 -6.62
CA SER A 46 -35.14 -5.02 -6.54
C SER A 46 -34.58 -5.36 -7.92
N ILE A 47 -35.36 -6.04 -8.75
CA ILE A 47 -34.94 -6.44 -10.11
C ILE A 47 -34.73 -5.20 -10.99
N LEU A 48 -35.67 -4.25 -10.97
CA LEU A 48 -35.54 -3.00 -11.72
C LEU A 48 -34.32 -2.19 -11.30
N ARG A 49 -34.05 -2.13 -9.99
CA ARG A 49 -32.87 -1.45 -9.46
C ARG A 49 -31.57 -2.10 -9.91
N ILE A 50 -31.50 -3.43 -9.89
CA ILE A 50 -30.34 -4.18 -10.41
C ILE A 50 -30.19 -3.95 -11.93
N ALA A 51 -31.27 -4.02 -12.70
CA ALA A 51 -31.25 -3.80 -14.14
C ALA A 51 -30.73 -2.40 -14.52
N ALA A 52 -31.03 -1.38 -13.70
CA ALA A 52 -30.63 0.00 -13.94
C ALA A 52 -29.20 0.33 -13.47
N SER A 53 -28.71 -0.33 -12.42
CA SER A 53 -27.55 0.15 -11.66
C SER A 53 -26.44 -0.88 -11.44
N PHE A 54 -26.60 -2.12 -11.89
CA PHE A 54 -25.54 -3.12 -11.72
C PHE A 54 -24.34 -2.81 -12.63
N PRO A 55 -23.15 -2.54 -12.08
CA PRO A 55 -22.03 -1.94 -12.83
C PRO A 55 -21.19 -2.96 -13.61
N ALA A 56 -21.43 -4.26 -13.43
CA ALA A 56 -20.57 -5.32 -13.94
C ALA A 56 -21.30 -6.30 -14.86
N ASN A 57 -20.55 -7.23 -15.45
CA ASN A 57 -21.09 -8.25 -16.34
C ASN A 57 -21.99 -9.25 -15.58
N LEU A 58 -23.29 -9.00 -15.57
CA LEU A 58 -24.28 -9.87 -14.93
C LEU A 58 -24.67 -11.02 -15.86
N ARG A 59 -24.57 -12.28 -15.39
CA ARG A 59 -24.92 -13.47 -16.18
C ARG A 59 -26.26 -14.07 -15.85
N LEU A 60 -26.68 -13.97 -14.59
CA LEU A 60 -27.91 -14.61 -14.10
C LEU A 60 -28.41 -13.93 -12.83
N VAL A 61 -29.73 -13.79 -12.71
CA VAL A 61 -30.39 -13.39 -11.46
C VAL A 61 -31.31 -14.52 -11.00
N LEU A 62 -31.08 -15.03 -9.79
CA LEU A 62 -31.91 -16.02 -9.12
C LEU A 62 -32.70 -15.33 -8.00
N VAL A 63 -34.02 -15.48 -8.00
CA VAL A 63 -34.89 -14.78 -7.06
C VAL A 63 -35.66 -15.80 -6.23
N LEU A 64 -35.38 -15.89 -4.92
CA LEU A 64 -36.22 -16.62 -4.00
C LEU A 64 -37.44 -15.76 -3.65
N ARG A 65 -38.58 -16.09 -4.26
CA ARG A 65 -39.80 -15.27 -4.18
C ARG A 65 -40.67 -15.60 -2.96
N PRO A 66 -41.58 -14.68 -2.54
CA PRO A 66 -42.54 -14.96 -1.48
C PRO A 66 -43.44 -16.15 -1.80
N THR A 67 -43.57 -17.08 -0.87
CA THR A 67 -44.49 -18.23 -0.96
C THR A 67 -45.80 -17.92 -0.22
N GLY A 68 -46.83 -17.48 -0.95
CA GLY A 68 -48.19 -17.28 -0.41
C GLY A 68 -49.16 -18.40 -0.78
N LEU A 69 -50.16 -18.66 0.08
CA LEU A 69 -51.19 -19.72 0.00
C LEU A 69 -52.12 -19.69 -1.23
N LEU A 70 -52.04 -18.69 -2.11
CA LEU A 70 -52.86 -18.58 -3.33
C LEU A 70 -52.09 -19.10 -4.56
N GLN A 71 -51.63 -20.34 -4.49
CA GLN A 71 -50.82 -20.98 -5.53
C GLN A 71 -51.53 -21.12 -6.89
N ARG A 72 -52.85 -20.88 -6.97
CA ARG A 72 -53.65 -20.99 -8.21
C ARG A 72 -53.76 -19.72 -9.05
N THR A 73 -53.46 -18.52 -8.51
CA THR A 73 -53.43 -17.26 -9.31
C THR A 73 -52.01 -16.80 -9.66
N LEU A 74 -50.99 -17.49 -9.14
CA LEU A 74 -49.58 -17.13 -9.34
C LEU A 74 -48.97 -17.61 -10.65
N SER A 75 -49.56 -18.62 -11.31
CA SER A 75 -49.16 -18.98 -12.68
C SER A 75 -49.37 -17.80 -13.64
N ASP A 76 -50.39 -16.97 -13.42
CA ASP A 76 -50.64 -15.75 -14.21
C ASP A 76 -49.68 -14.59 -13.90
N LEU A 77 -49.04 -14.57 -12.72
CA LEU A 77 -48.04 -13.55 -12.37
C LEU A 77 -46.63 -13.95 -12.81
N ALA A 78 -46.31 -15.25 -12.77
CA ALA A 78 -45.10 -15.80 -13.38
C ALA A 78 -45.11 -15.64 -14.92
N LEU A 79 -46.28 -15.67 -15.55
CA LEU A 79 -46.47 -15.36 -16.98
C LEU A 79 -46.49 -13.84 -17.30
N LYS A 80 -46.71 -12.97 -16.30
CA LYS A 80 -46.73 -11.50 -16.45
C LYS A 80 -45.41 -10.80 -16.15
N PHE A 81 -44.37 -11.55 -15.78
CA PHE A 81 -43.00 -11.02 -15.77
C PHE A 81 -42.36 -11.39 -17.09
N ASN A 82 -42.75 -10.65 -18.13
CA ASN A 82 -42.16 -10.81 -19.44
C ASN A 82 -40.70 -10.34 -19.36
N ARG A 83 -39.79 -11.01 -20.06
CA ARG A 83 -38.35 -10.66 -20.05
C ARG A 83 -38.13 -9.17 -20.41
N ASP A 84 -39.05 -8.61 -21.19
CA ASP A 84 -39.09 -7.22 -21.63
C ASP A 84 -39.53 -6.21 -20.54
N ASP A 85 -40.26 -6.63 -19.50
CA ASP A 85 -40.80 -5.72 -18.46
C ASP A 85 -39.72 -5.08 -17.58
N PHE A 86 -38.52 -5.68 -17.56
CA PHE A 86 -37.40 -5.22 -16.76
C PHE A 86 -36.30 -4.57 -17.60
N ASN A 87 -36.43 -4.58 -18.93
CA ASN A 87 -35.39 -4.18 -19.88
C ASN A 87 -34.02 -4.85 -19.57
N MET A 88 -34.05 -6.06 -19.00
CA MET A 88 -32.87 -6.78 -18.58
C MET A 88 -32.50 -7.83 -19.64
N LYS A 89 -31.31 -7.70 -20.23
CA LYS A 89 -30.83 -8.62 -21.27
C LYS A 89 -30.49 -10.02 -20.70
N VAL A 90 -30.30 -10.09 -19.39
CA VAL A 90 -29.86 -11.25 -18.61
C VAL A 90 -31.06 -12.10 -18.13
N PRO A 91 -30.97 -13.45 -18.09
CA PRO A 91 -32.02 -14.29 -17.52
C PRO A 91 -32.31 -13.98 -16.04
N VAL A 92 -33.60 -13.95 -15.69
CA VAL A 92 -34.09 -13.85 -14.31
C VAL A 92 -34.95 -15.08 -14.01
N ILE A 93 -34.59 -15.86 -13.00
CA ILE A 93 -35.25 -17.12 -12.64
C ILE A 93 -35.92 -16.96 -11.28
N MET A 94 -37.23 -17.25 -11.23
CA MET A 94 -38.06 -17.12 -10.03
C MET A 94 -38.16 -18.47 -9.32
N LEU A 95 -37.40 -18.63 -8.25
CA LEU A 95 -37.29 -19.85 -7.46
C LEU A 95 -38.34 -19.89 -6.34
N SER A 96 -39.02 -21.02 -6.23
CA SER A 96 -40.09 -21.25 -5.26
C SER A 96 -39.57 -21.75 -3.90
N SER A 97 -38.34 -22.24 -3.83
CA SER A 97 -37.77 -22.83 -2.62
C SER A 97 -36.23 -22.85 -2.66
N VAL A 98 -35.61 -23.02 -1.49
CA VAL A 98 -34.14 -23.17 -1.37
C VAL A 98 -33.61 -24.43 -2.08
N PRO A 99 -34.27 -25.60 -2.03
CA PRO A 99 -33.85 -26.76 -2.83
C PRO A 99 -33.76 -26.48 -4.33
N GLU A 100 -34.61 -25.59 -4.87
CA GLU A 100 -34.53 -25.18 -6.28
C GLU A 100 -33.26 -24.36 -6.56
N LEU A 101 -32.84 -23.49 -5.62
CA LEU A 101 -31.59 -22.74 -5.68
C LEU A 101 -30.36 -23.67 -5.72
N HIS A 102 -30.40 -24.77 -4.97
CA HIS A 102 -29.33 -25.77 -4.93
C HIS A 102 -29.14 -26.51 -6.27
N GLY A 103 -30.11 -26.44 -7.19
CA GLY A 103 -29.95 -26.93 -8.56
C GLY A 103 -29.11 -26.02 -9.46
N TYR A 104 -28.88 -24.77 -9.04
CA TYR A 104 -28.09 -23.77 -9.79
C TYR A 104 -26.74 -23.44 -9.14
N ILE A 105 -26.67 -23.45 -7.81
CA ILE A 105 -25.47 -23.08 -7.04
C ILE A 105 -25.17 -24.20 -6.05
N ASP A 106 -23.91 -24.65 -6.03
CA ASP A 106 -23.44 -25.64 -5.07
C ASP A 106 -23.59 -25.14 -3.63
N LYS A 107 -23.94 -26.04 -2.71
CA LYS A 107 -24.15 -25.70 -1.30
C LYS A 107 -22.90 -25.10 -0.64
N SER A 108 -21.71 -25.48 -1.10
CA SER A 108 -20.45 -24.95 -0.57
C SER A 108 -20.23 -23.47 -0.89
N GLN A 109 -21.02 -22.90 -1.81
CA GLN A 109 -20.94 -21.50 -2.25
C GLN A 109 -22.11 -20.65 -1.70
N LEU A 110 -22.95 -21.24 -0.84
CA LEU A 110 -24.11 -20.58 -0.25
C LEU A 110 -23.95 -20.49 1.27
N THR A 111 -24.39 -19.39 1.85
CA THR A 111 -24.43 -19.17 3.29
C THR A 111 -25.55 -20.00 3.95
N GLU A 112 -25.49 -20.15 5.28
CA GLU A 112 -26.43 -21.00 6.04
C GLU A 112 -27.90 -20.57 5.89
N ASP A 113 -28.18 -19.28 5.77
CA ASP A 113 -29.53 -18.71 5.56
C ASP A 113 -30.15 -19.12 4.21
N LEU A 114 -29.30 -19.51 3.26
CA LEU A 114 -29.65 -20.09 1.95
C LEU A 114 -29.48 -21.62 1.93
N GLY A 115 -29.33 -22.25 3.10
CA GLY A 115 -29.21 -23.70 3.25
C GLY A 115 -27.90 -24.27 2.68
N GLY A 116 -26.85 -23.46 2.61
CA GLY A 116 -25.51 -23.88 2.21
C GLY A 116 -24.59 -24.18 3.37
N THR A 117 -23.30 -24.35 3.05
CA THR A 117 -22.22 -24.71 3.98
C THR A 117 -21.03 -23.75 3.90
N LEU A 118 -21.17 -22.62 3.21
CA LEU A 118 -20.14 -21.57 3.19
C LEU A 118 -20.07 -20.90 4.57
N ASP A 119 -18.92 -21.01 5.22
CA ASP A 119 -18.66 -20.31 6.47
C ASP A 119 -18.43 -18.82 6.20
N TYR A 120 -19.42 -18.00 6.57
CA TYR A 120 -19.44 -16.57 6.34
C TYR A 120 -19.85 -15.80 7.60
N CYS A 121 -19.02 -14.84 7.99
CA CYS A 121 -19.32 -13.89 9.06
C CYS A 121 -19.19 -12.47 8.52
N HIS A 122 -20.32 -11.76 8.42
CA HIS A 122 -20.35 -10.41 7.85
C HIS A 122 -19.44 -9.42 8.60
N THR A 123 -19.49 -9.42 9.93
CA THR A 123 -18.65 -8.54 10.76
C THR A 123 -17.17 -8.81 10.53
N ARG A 124 -16.77 -10.09 10.48
CA ARG A 124 -15.37 -10.45 10.24
C ARG A 124 -14.92 -10.08 8.84
N TRP A 125 -15.73 -10.38 7.82
CA TRP A 125 -15.46 -10.00 6.43
C TRP A 125 -15.25 -8.49 6.32
N LEU A 126 -16.13 -7.68 6.93
CA LEU A 126 -16.02 -6.23 6.92
C LEU A 126 -14.75 -5.74 7.63
N CYS A 127 -14.40 -6.32 8.79
CA CYS A 127 -13.16 -6.02 9.50
C CYS A 127 -11.93 -6.33 8.65
N HIS A 128 -11.86 -7.50 8.02
CA HIS A 128 -10.76 -7.87 7.14
C HIS A 128 -10.66 -6.93 5.93
N ARG A 129 -11.78 -6.65 5.25
CA ARG A 129 -11.81 -5.72 4.11
C ARG A 129 -11.29 -4.34 4.47
N THR A 130 -11.77 -3.79 5.58
CA THR A 130 -11.35 -2.46 6.07
C THR A 130 -9.86 -2.46 6.42
N ALA A 131 -9.36 -3.51 7.08
CA ALA A 131 -7.96 -3.62 7.45
C ALA A 131 -7.04 -3.78 6.22
N ILE A 132 -7.43 -4.58 5.23
CA ILE A 132 -6.68 -4.74 3.97
C ILE A 132 -6.59 -3.43 3.20
N GLU A 133 -7.70 -2.68 3.12
CA GLU A 133 -7.72 -1.38 2.46
C GLU A 133 -6.91 -0.33 3.22
N GLY A 134 -6.99 -0.33 4.55
CA GLY A 134 -6.15 0.51 5.41
C GLY A 134 -4.67 0.22 5.20
N PHE A 135 -4.29 -1.07 5.16
CA PHE A 135 -2.92 -1.48 4.89
C PHE A 135 -2.46 -1.11 3.48
N ALA A 136 -3.30 -1.28 2.46
CA ALA A 136 -2.99 -0.85 1.10
C ALA A 136 -2.74 0.66 1.01
N LEU A 137 -3.53 1.46 1.73
CA LEU A 137 -3.33 2.91 1.83
C LEU A 137 -2.01 3.23 2.53
N MET A 138 -1.68 2.54 3.62
CA MET A 138 -0.42 2.69 4.32
C MET A 138 0.78 2.40 3.42
N VAL A 139 0.78 1.26 2.71
CA VAL A 139 1.85 0.91 1.74
C VAL A 139 2.03 2.00 0.70
N LYS A 140 0.93 2.52 0.14
CA LYS A 140 0.97 3.64 -0.82
C LYS A 140 1.58 4.91 -0.20
N GLN A 141 1.18 5.27 1.01
CA GLN A 141 1.68 6.47 1.70
C GLN A 141 3.18 6.34 2.01
N THR A 142 3.62 5.17 2.49
CA THR A 142 5.04 4.90 2.76
C THR A 142 5.87 4.99 1.48
N ALA A 143 5.41 4.41 0.38
CA ALA A 143 6.10 4.54 -0.92
C ALA A 143 6.20 6.00 -1.39
N GLN A 144 5.13 6.79 -1.23
CA GLN A 144 5.14 8.23 -1.57
C GLN A 144 6.09 9.05 -0.69
N MET A 145 6.15 8.75 0.61
CA MET A 145 7.06 9.39 1.55
C MET A 145 8.52 9.11 1.18
N LEU A 146 8.86 7.86 0.90
CA LEU A 146 10.21 7.45 0.47
C LEU A 146 10.59 8.04 -0.88
N GLN A 147 9.65 8.09 -1.83
CA GLN A 147 9.87 8.74 -3.11
C GLN A 147 10.20 10.22 -2.92
N SER A 148 9.41 10.93 -2.10
CA SER A 148 9.63 12.35 -1.81
C SER A 148 10.99 12.59 -1.14
N PHE A 149 11.35 11.71 -0.19
CA PHE A 149 12.65 11.77 0.45
C PHE A 149 13.80 11.46 -0.52
N GLY A 150 13.65 10.45 -1.38
CA GLY A 150 14.62 10.13 -2.43
C GLY A 150 14.86 11.30 -3.39
N THR A 151 13.81 12.03 -3.76
CA THR A 151 13.91 13.26 -4.57
C THR A 151 14.70 14.34 -3.82
N GLU A 152 14.39 14.60 -2.55
CA GLU A 152 15.13 15.56 -1.71
C GLU A 152 16.64 15.24 -1.69
N LEU A 153 16.98 13.97 -1.46
CA LEU A 153 18.36 13.49 -1.44
C LEU A 153 19.04 13.67 -2.80
N ALA A 154 18.36 13.34 -3.90
CA ALA A 154 18.90 13.45 -5.25
C ALA A 154 19.16 14.91 -5.68
N GLU A 155 18.29 15.83 -5.27
CA GLU A 155 18.38 17.27 -5.57
C GLU A 155 19.31 18.03 -4.62
N THR A 156 19.82 17.39 -3.56
CA THR A 156 20.74 18.03 -2.62
C THR A 156 22.06 18.39 -3.30
N GLU A 157 22.35 19.70 -3.34
CA GLU A 157 23.66 20.21 -3.75
C GLU A 157 24.74 19.87 -2.72
N LEU A 158 25.95 19.55 -3.20
CA LEU A 158 27.06 19.19 -2.33
C LEU A 158 27.59 20.44 -1.59
N PRO A 159 27.68 20.42 -0.24
CA PRO A 159 28.21 21.56 0.50
C PRO A 159 29.72 21.80 0.25
N ASN A 160 30.16 23.02 0.53
CA ASN A 160 31.53 23.47 0.21
C ASN A 160 32.47 23.54 1.43
N ASP A 161 32.01 23.15 2.62
CA ASP A 161 32.79 23.16 3.84
C ASP A 161 32.48 21.95 4.74
N VAL A 162 33.41 21.65 5.66
CA VAL A 162 33.34 20.49 6.55
C VAL A 162 32.12 20.55 7.49
N PRO A 163 31.84 21.66 8.21
CA PRO A 163 30.64 21.78 9.05
C PRO A 163 29.33 21.53 8.30
N SER A 164 29.13 22.18 7.15
CA SER A 164 27.90 22.06 6.36
C SER A 164 27.73 20.64 5.82
N THR A 165 28.80 20.03 5.31
CA THR A 165 28.75 18.64 4.79
C THR A 165 28.42 17.65 5.91
N THR A 166 29.00 17.84 7.10
CA THR A 166 28.73 17.00 8.27
C THR A 166 27.28 17.13 8.73
N SER A 167 26.76 18.36 8.77
CA SER A 167 25.37 18.65 9.15
C SER A 167 24.37 17.97 8.20
N VAL A 168 24.58 18.10 6.89
CA VAL A 168 23.72 17.47 5.87
C VAL A 168 23.76 15.94 5.98
N LEU A 169 24.95 15.35 6.14
CA LEU A 169 25.08 13.89 6.31
C LEU A 169 24.33 13.39 7.56
N CYS A 170 24.43 14.12 8.68
CA CYS A 170 23.73 13.78 9.93
C CYS A 170 22.21 13.86 9.73
N ALA A 171 21.70 14.99 9.24
CA ALA A 171 20.28 15.23 9.02
C ALA A 171 19.66 14.19 8.06
N HIS A 172 20.36 13.85 6.98
CA HIS A 172 19.91 12.82 6.05
C HIS A 172 19.89 11.42 6.68
N THR A 173 20.89 11.10 7.49
CA THR A 173 20.97 9.79 8.18
C THR A 173 19.82 9.65 9.19
N GLU A 174 19.53 10.69 9.96
CA GLU A 174 18.41 10.72 10.90
C GLU A 174 17.05 10.53 10.19
N LYS A 175 16.83 11.23 9.07
CA LYS A 175 15.62 11.07 8.25
C LYS A 175 15.51 9.65 7.70
N LYS A 176 16.62 9.07 7.21
CA LYS A 176 16.67 7.69 6.73
C LYS A 176 16.30 6.70 7.84
N ASP A 177 16.85 6.87 9.04
CA ASP A 177 16.61 5.94 10.15
C ASP A 177 15.15 5.98 10.59
N LYS A 178 14.55 7.18 10.65
CA LYS A 178 13.11 7.34 10.89
C LYS A 178 12.26 6.65 9.82
N ALA A 179 12.60 6.85 8.54
CA ALA A 179 11.87 6.21 7.44
C ALA A 179 11.92 4.68 7.55
N LYS A 180 13.08 4.10 7.92
CA LYS A 180 13.23 2.66 8.15
C LYS A 180 12.40 2.16 9.33
N GLU A 181 12.27 2.95 10.40
CA GLU A 181 11.39 2.61 11.52
C GLU A 181 9.91 2.57 11.09
N ASP A 182 9.45 3.59 10.35
CA ASP A 182 8.09 3.64 9.82
C ASP A 182 7.80 2.46 8.88
N MET A 183 8.75 2.08 8.02
CA MET A 183 8.63 0.90 7.16
C MET A 183 8.53 -0.40 7.94
N LYS A 184 9.35 -0.54 8.99
CA LYS A 184 9.32 -1.73 9.85
C LYS A 184 7.96 -1.89 10.53
N LEU A 185 7.38 -0.80 11.04
CA LEU A 185 6.05 -0.79 11.65
C LEU A 185 4.98 -1.21 10.64
N ALA A 186 5.03 -0.67 9.42
CA ALA A 186 4.11 -1.05 8.35
C ALA A 186 4.24 -2.54 7.97
N LEU A 187 5.47 -3.07 7.90
CA LEU A 187 5.70 -4.50 7.66
C LEU A 187 5.15 -5.38 8.81
N ASP A 188 5.32 -4.96 10.06
CA ASP A 188 4.77 -5.65 11.23
C ASP A 188 3.24 -5.65 11.22
N GLU A 189 2.61 -4.54 10.85
CA GLU A 189 1.16 -4.43 10.69
C GLU A 189 0.64 -5.37 9.59
N GLY A 190 1.29 -5.39 8.43
CA GLY A 190 0.93 -6.28 7.33
C GLY A 190 1.08 -7.77 7.69
N ARG A 191 2.13 -8.13 8.45
CA ARG A 191 2.30 -9.49 8.98
C ARG A 191 1.20 -9.86 9.96
N SER A 192 0.88 -8.97 10.90
CA SER A 192 -0.22 -9.18 11.87
C SER A 192 -1.55 -9.36 11.15
N LEU A 193 -1.84 -8.53 10.14
CA LEU A 193 -3.04 -8.65 9.33
C LEU A 193 -3.11 -10.01 8.61
N LEU A 194 -1.99 -10.47 8.04
CA LEU A 194 -1.93 -11.75 7.34
C LEU A 194 -2.24 -12.93 8.29
N GLU A 195 -1.70 -12.91 9.50
CA GLU A 195 -2.00 -13.92 10.53
C GLU A 195 -3.48 -13.88 10.95
N ASN A 196 -4.06 -12.69 11.11
CA ASN A 196 -5.49 -12.54 11.43
C ASN A 196 -6.41 -13.07 10.32
N ILE A 197 -6.02 -12.96 9.05
CA ILE A 197 -6.79 -13.51 7.91
C ILE A 197 -6.66 -15.05 7.87
N ARG A 198 -5.53 -15.60 8.30
CA ARG A 198 -5.27 -17.05 8.37
C ARG A 198 -6.01 -17.74 9.50
N GLU A 199 -6.44 -17.01 10.52
CA GLU A 199 -7.16 -17.60 11.65
C GLU A 199 -8.47 -18.26 11.16
N PRO A 200 -8.75 -19.53 11.46
CA PRO A 200 -10.02 -20.15 11.11
C PRO A 200 -11.22 -19.45 11.75
N LEU A 201 -12.41 -19.58 11.17
CA LEU A 201 -13.67 -19.07 11.73
C LEU A 201 -14.18 -19.94 12.90
N GLY A 202 -13.77 -21.21 12.98
CA GLY A 202 -14.13 -22.15 14.04
C GLY A 202 -12.95 -22.77 14.79
N LYS A 203 -13.21 -23.24 16.03
CA LYS A 203 -12.24 -23.98 16.87
C LYS A 203 -12.11 -25.47 16.50
N CYS A 204 -12.81 -25.96 15.48
CA CYS A 204 -12.79 -27.36 15.08
C CYS A 204 -11.77 -27.56 13.96
N GLY A 205 -10.91 -28.57 14.12
CA GLY A 205 -9.71 -28.78 13.30
C GLY A 205 -9.95 -28.81 11.79
N GLU A 206 -8.91 -28.37 11.07
CA GLU A 206 -8.74 -28.50 9.61
C GLU A 206 -9.90 -27.96 8.74
N GLN A 207 -10.49 -26.82 9.09
CA GLN A 207 -11.24 -26.06 8.09
C GLN A 207 -10.27 -25.38 7.12
N SER A 208 -10.27 -25.85 5.86
CA SER A 208 -9.58 -25.17 4.77
C SER A 208 -10.13 -23.75 4.60
N LEU A 209 -9.25 -22.78 4.39
CA LEU A 209 -9.62 -21.39 4.09
C LEU A 209 -10.59 -21.34 2.91
N ASN A 210 -11.60 -20.48 3.00
CA ASN A 210 -12.48 -20.24 1.85
C ASN A 210 -11.76 -19.39 0.78
N GLN A 211 -12.34 -19.31 -0.42
CA GLN A 211 -11.71 -18.60 -1.54
C GLN A 211 -11.47 -17.11 -1.23
N ASP A 212 -12.41 -16.42 -0.58
CA ASP A 212 -12.26 -15.02 -0.18
C ASP A 212 -11.06 -14.81 0.77
N GLN A 213 -10.86 -15.71 1.73
CA GLN A 213 -9.71 -15.68 2.62
C GLN A 213 -8.39 -15.90 1.86
N LEU A 214 -8.35 -16.83 0.90
CA LEU A 214 -7.18 -17.08 0.06
C LEU A 214 -6.84 -15.85 -0.81
N ASP A 215 -7.84 -15.20 -1.39
CA ASP A 215 -7.67 -14.00 -2.20
C ASP A 215 -7.20 -12.81 -1.35
N ASN A 216 -7.77 -12.66 -0.14
CA ASN A 216 -7.34 -11.66 0.85
C ASN A 216 -5.89 -11.90 1.28
N GLN A 217 -5.49 -13.14 1.55
CA GLN A 217 -4.09 -13.49 1.88
C GLN A 217 -3.15 -13.15 0.72
N THR A 218 -3.53 -13.51 -0.50
CA THR A 218 -2.75 -13.21 -1.70
C THR A 218 -2.57 -11.70 -1.87
N THR A 219 -3.64 -10.92 -1.61
CA THR A 219 -3.61 -9.46 -1.69
C THR A 219 -2.66 -8.87 -0.64
N VAL A 220 -2.75 -9.30 0.61
CA VAL A 220 -1.87 -8.81 1.69
C VAL A 220 -0.42 -9.22 1.46
N GLN A 221 -0.16 -10.45 1.01
CA GLN A 221 1.18 -10.90 0.67
C GLN A 221 1.78 -10.03 -0.45
N ARG A 222 1.02 -9.76 -1.51
CA ARG A 222 1.46 -8.87 -2.58
C ARG A 222 1.80 -7.46 -2.08
N LEU A 223 1.02 -6.93 -1.13
CA LEU A 223 1.28 -5.61 -0.53
C LEU A 223 2.56 -5.62 0.34
N LEU A 224 2.79 -6.69 1.10
CA LEU A 224 4.03 -6.90 1.85
C LEU A 224 5.26 -7.00 0.92
N ASP A 225 5.13 -7.72 -0.19
CA ASP A 225 6.19 -7.86 -1.18
C ASP A 225 6.53 -6.50 -1.80
N GLN A 226 5.51 -5.69 -2.15
CA GLN A 226 5.70 -4.32 -2.64
C GLN A 226 6.42 -3.42 -1.64
N LEU A 227 6.08 -3.51 -0.36
CA LEU A 227 6.73 -2.72 0.69
C LEU A 227 8.20 -3.14 0.87
N THR A 228 8.48 -4.44 0.80
CA THR A 228 9.84 -5.01 0.88
C THR A 228 10.69 -4.60 -0.32
N GLU A 229 10.12 -4.63 -1.52
CA GLU A 229 10.80 -4.17 -2.74
C GLU A 229 11.11 -2.66 -2.68
N THR A 230 10.16 -1.87 -2.18
CA THR A 230 10.35 -0.43 -1.96
C THR A 230 11.49 -0.16 -0.96
N GLU A 231 11.58 -0.96 0.10
CA GLU A 231 12.65 -0.87 1.10
C GLU A 231 14.02 -1.15 0.47
N ALA A 232 14.13 -2.24 -0.29
CA ALA A 232 15.36 -2.63 -0.95
C ALA A 232 15.83 -1.57 -1.95
N ALA A 233 14.92 -1.02 -2.75
CA ALA A 233 15.23 0.05 -3.70
C ALA A 233 15.73 1.32 -3.00
N PHE A 234 15.10 1.67 -1.87
CA PHE A 234 15.51 2.81 -1.06
C PHE A 234 16.89 2.59 -0.41
N ASP A 235 17.18 1.39 0.11
CA ASP A 235 18.48 1.04 0.69
C ASP A 235 19.62 1.14 -0.34
N GLU A 236 19.38 0.67 -1.58
CA GLU A 236 20.36 0.77 -2.67
C GLU A 236 20.64 2.24 -3.04
N PHE A 237 19.58 3.06 -3.13
CA PHE A 237 19.71 4.48 -3.38
C PHE A 237 20.47 5.19 -2.25
N TRP A 238 20.10 4.92 -1.00
CA TRP A 238 20.74 5.50 0.17
C TRP A 238 22.23 5.20 0.21
N ALA A 239 22.64 3.95 -0.03
CA ALA A 239 24.05 3.55 0.00
C ALA A 239 24.90 4.40 -0.96
N LYS A 240 24.38 4.66 -2.17
CA LYS A 240 25.05 5.51 -3.17
C LYS A 240 25.11 6.97 -2.72
N HIS A 241 24.01 7.50 -2.17
CA HIS A 241 23.93 8.87 -1.68
C HIS A 241 24.86 9.13 -0.49
N GLU A 242 24.84 8.24 0.49
CA GLU A 242 25.71 8.31 1.67
C GLU A 242 27.18 8.27 1.26
N GLN A 243 27.55 7.37 0.34
CA GLN A 243 28.91 7.31 -0.20
C GLN A 243 29.33 8.65 -0.84
N LYS A 244 28.47 9.25 -1.65
CA LYS A 244 28.72 10.55 -2.30
C LYS A 244 28.97 11.65 -1.26
N LEU A 245 28.15 11.73 -0.20
CA LEU A 245 28.32 12.72 0.86
C LEU A 245 29.59 12.48 1.69
N ARG A 246 29.92 11.23 1.99
CA ARG A 246 31.18 10.88 2.69
C ARG A 246 32.41 11.25 1.88
N GLN A 247 32.39 11.02 0.56
CA GLN A 247 33.48 11.44 -0.33
C GLN A 247 33.59 12.96 -0.40
N CYS A 248 32.47 13.69 -0.44
CA CYS A 248 32.46 15.14 -0.34
C CYS A 248 33.11 15.61 0.96
N LEU A 249 32.75 15.01 2.10
CA LEU A 249 33.31 15.35 3.40
C LEU A 249 34.84 15.13 3.45
N GLN A 250 35.31 14.00 2.93
CA GLN A 250 36.74 13.69 2.84
C GLN A 250 37.49 14.72 1.98
N LEU A 251 36.91 15.13 0.85
CA LEU A 251 37.48 16.16 -0.01
C LEU A 251 37.56 17.51 0.73
N ARG A 252 36.51 17.91 1.44
CA ARG A 252 36.51 19.18 2.20
C ARG A 252 37.52 19.18 3.34
N GLN A 253 37.69 18.05 4.02
CA GLN A 253 38.72 17.92 5.04
C GLN A 253 40.12 18.04 4.42
N PHE A 254 40.38 17.35 3.33
CA PHE A 254 41.65 17.44 2.62
C PHE A 254 41.96 18.88 2.16
N GLU A 255 40.98 19.58 1.59
CA GLU A 255 41.16 20.97 1.14
C GLU A 255 41.41 21.94 2.31
N GLN A 256 40.85 21.66 3.49
CA GLN A 256 41.15 22.42 4.70
C GLN A 256 42.59 22.14 5.17
N ASP A 257 42.96 20.87 5.33
CA ASP A 257 44.29 20.46 5.77
C ASP A 257 45.37 20.99 4.82
N PHE A 258 45.13 20.92 3.50
CA PHE A 258 46.03 21.46 2.49
C PHE A 258 46.21 22.97 2.63
N ARG A 259 45.14 23.73 2.91
CA ARG A 259 45.24 25.18 3.12
C ARG A 259 46.05 25.52 4.37
N GLU A 260 45.88 24.77 5.46
CA GLU A 260 46.64 24.95 6.70
C GLU A 260 48.13 24.65 6.51
N VAL A 261 48.46 23.53 5.86
CA VAL A 261 49.85 23.17 5.52
C VAL A 261 50.47 24.19 4.59
N LYS A 262 49.75 24.61 3.53
CA LYS A 262 50.24 25.61 2.59
C LYS A 262 50.53 26.94 3.28
N ALA A 263 49.61 27.43 4.12
CA ALA A 263 49.81 28.68 4.86
C ALA A 263 51.04 28.62 5.78
N SER A 264 51.26 27.46 6.42
CA SER A 264 52.44 27.21 7.24
C SER A 264 53.72 27.22 6.41
N LEU A 265 53.73 26.55 5.25
CA LEU A 265 54.86 26.55 4.32
C LEU A 265 55.15 27.95 3.75
N ASP A 266 54.12 28.71 3.38
CA ASP A 266 54.24 30.08 2.89
C ASP A 266 54.86 30.99 3.97
N ALA A 267 54.45 30.84 5.24
CA ALA A 267 55.04 31.57 6.36
C ALA A 267 56.51 31.20 6.61
N LEU A 268 56.85 29.91 6.53
CA LEU A 268 58.24 29.45 6.63
C LEU A 268 59.10 29.99 5.48
N ALA A 269 58.59 29.96 4.25
CA ALA A 269 59.29 30.48 3.07
C ALA A 269 59.54 31.99 3.16
N GLN A 270 58.54 32.76 3.62
CA GLN A 270 58.70 34.19 3.87
C GLN A 270 59.75 34.45 4.94
N LYS A 271 59.77 33.69 6.03
CA LYS A 271 60.78 33.81 7.09
C LYS A 271 62.19 33.48 6.58
N ILE A 272 62.35 32.41 5.80
CA ILE A 272 63.64 32.06 5.16
C ILE A 272 64.12 33.20 4.26
N ALA A 273 63.23 33.80 3.48
CA ALA A 273 63.57 34.91 2.59
C ALA A 273 64.07 36.18 3.32
N THR A 274 63.87 36.30 4.64
CA THR A 274 64.45 37.39 5.44
C THR A 274 65.90 37.16 5.86
N PHE A 275 66.39 35.92 5.82
CA PHE A 275 67.78 35.57 6.17
C PHE A 275 68.74 35.81 5.01
N THR A 276 68.86 37.08 4.57
CA THR A 276 69.77 37.49 3.49
C THR A 276 70.99 38.28 3.96
N ASP A 277 70.98 38.78 5.20
CA ASP A 277 72.08 39.56 5.77
C ASP A 277 73.21 38.64 6.27
N VAL A 278 74.44 39.04 6.02
CA VAL A 278 75.67 38.33 6.46
C VAL A 278 76.29 39.00 7.69
N GLY A 279 75.75 40.15 8.11
CA GLY A 279 76.24 40.96 9.21
C GLY A 279 77.46 41.80 8.85
N ASN A 280 77.60 42.95 9.52
CA ASN A 280 78.73 43.88 9.34
C ASN A 280 79.77 43.81 10.48
N SER A 281 79.58 42.90 11.44
CA SER A 281 80.50 42.66 12.56
C SER A 281 80.38 41.22 13.04
N ARG A 282 81.40 40.72 13.75
CA ARG A 282 81.38 39.37 14.35
C ARG A 282 80.18 39.15 15.27
N ALA A 283 79.87 40.12 16.14
CA ALA A 283 78.73 40.03 17.04
C ALA A 283 77.38 40.00 16.29
N HIS A 284 77.27 40.75 15.19
CA HIS A 284 76.07 40.75 14.35
C HIS A 284 75.93 39.42 13.59
N ALA A 285 77.00 38.88 13.01
CA ALA A 285 76.98 37.58 12.35
C ALA A 285 76.66 36.43 13.33
N GLU A 286 77.22 36.45 14.55
CA GLU A 286 76.90 35.47 15.61
C GLU A 286 75.42 35.55 16.04
N HIS A 287 74.83 36.75 16.08
CA HIS A 287 73.40 36.93 16.35
C HIS A 287 72.52 36.36 15.23
N LEU A 288 72.81 36.70 13.97
CA LEU A 288 72.08 36.19 12.81
C LEU A 288 72.17 34.66 12.72
N LEU A 289 73.34 34.08 13.01
CA LEU A 289 73.53 32.63 13.04
C LEU A 289 72.72 31.97 14.16
N LYS A 290 72.62 32.61 15.34
CA LYS A 290 71.82 32.13 16.46
C LYS A 290 70.32 32.18 16.15
N ASP A 291 69.86 33.25 15.51
CA ASP A 291 68.46 33.38 15.08
C ASP A 291 68.10 32.34 14.02
N LEU A 292 68.99 32.07 13.05
CA LEU A 292 68.81 31.01 12.06
C LEU A 292 68.76 29.62 12.73
N ALA A 293 69.70 29.32 13.62
CA ALA A 293 69.75 28.05 14.35
C ALA A 293 68.55 27.84 15.30
N SER A 294 67.86 28.92 15.70
CA SER A 294 66.62 28.83 16.48
C SER A 294 65.37 28.61 15.61
N PHE A 295 65.50 28.79 14.30
CA PHE A 295 64.43 28.62 13.33
C PHE A 295 64.43 27.22 12.68
N GLU A 296 65.60 26.59 12.53
CA GLU A 296 65.78 25.18 12.12
C GLU A 296 65.28 24.19 13.18
#